data_AF-A0A833L2Z7-F1
#
_entry.id   AF-A0A833L2Z7-F1
#
_cell.length_a   1.000
_cell.length_b   1.000
_cell.length_c   1.000
_cell.angle_alpha   90.00
_cell.angle_beta   90.00
_cell.angle_gamma   90.00
#
_symmetry.space_group_name_H-M   'P 1'
#
loop_
_entity.id
_entity.type
_entity.pdbx_description
1 polymer ?
#
loop_
_entity_poly.entity_id
_entity_poly.type
_entity_poly.pdbx_seq_one_letter_code
_entity_poly.pdbx_strand_id
1 'polypeptide(L)'
;MNTHELIQQFIASGGPIDTGWNMFIFVHITLVGGIYAMKRKMTWLERFCVTLFYSIFGWINWSGLTASYKLYNAILTDIRLAGKGSSLYTTTLDFLATHSTADRTAIVTAVHISAWILVVLFIITEDHMPHKKVPV
;
A
#
# COMPACT_ATOMS: atom_id res chain seq x y z
N MET A 1 9.98 13.07 -25.33
CA MET A 1 8.99 11.99 -25.18
C MET A 1 7.70 12.44 -25.84
N ASN A 2 7.12 11.64 -26.73
CA ASN A 2 5.86 11.99 -27.38
C ASN A 2 4.66 11.66 -26.46
N THR A 3 3.47 12.18 -26.77
CA THR A 3 2.27 11.97 -25.93
C THR A 3 1.91 10.49 -25.79
N HIS A 4 2.18 9.67 -26.81
CA HIS A 4 1.91 8.23 -26.78
C HIS A 4 2.80 7.50 -25.77
N GLU A 5 4.11 7.78 -25.74
CA GLU A 5 5.06 7.24 -24.77
C GLU A 5 4.69 7.63 -23.34
N LEU A 6 4.25 8.88 -23.13
CA LEU A 6 3.76 9.36 -21.83
C LEU A 6 2.53 8.58 -21.35
N ILE A 7 1.55 8.33 -22.25
CA ILE A 7 0.35 7.55 -21.93
C ILE A 7 0.72 6.09 -21.59
N GLN A 8 1.65 5.47 -22.33
CA GLN A 8 2.12 4.13 -22.02
C GLN A 8 2.80 4.06 -20.65
N GLN A 9 3.64 5.03 -20.31
CA GLN A 9 4.28 5.12 -18.99
C GLN A 9 3.26 5.35 -17.87
N PHE A 10 2.24 6.16 -18.11
CA PHE A 10 1.15 6.38 -17.17
C PHE A 10 0.42 5.08 -16.84
N ILE A 11 0.04 4.30 -17.86
CA ILE A 11 -0.60 2.99 -17.66
C ILE A 11 0.34 2.05 -16.90
N ALA A 12 1.62 1.99 -17.27
CA ALA A 12 2.61 1.14 -16.62
C ALA A 12 2.86 1.53 -15.15
N SER A 13 2.75 2.82 -14.81
CA SER A 13 2.96 3.33 -13.45
C SER A 13 1.88 2.88 -12.45
N GLY A 14 0.74 2.37 -12.92
CA GLY A 14 -0.29 1.75 -12.09
C GLY A 14 0.13 0.40 -11.49
N GLY A 15 0.95 -0.38 -12.21
CA GLY A 15 1.35 -1.73 -11.76
C GLY A 15 2.03 -1.78 -10.38
N PRO A 16 3.01 -0.90 -10.09
CA PRO A 16 3.59 -0.79 -8.75
C PRO A 16 2.59 -0.43 -7.65
N ILE A 17 1.57 0.37 -7.96
CA ILE A 17 0.51 0.74 -6.99
C ILE A 17 -0.31 -0.48 -6.62
N ASP A 18 -0.78 -1.23 -7.62
CA ASP A 18 -1.56 -2.46 -7.41
C ASP A 18 -0.75 -3.51 -6.66
N THR A 19 0.54 -3.65 -7.02
CA THR A 19 1.47 -4.55 -6.33
C THR A 19 1.63 -4.15 -4.86
N GLY A 20 1.80 -2.85 -4.57
CA GLY A 20 1.92 -2.33 -3.21
C GLY A 20 0.69 -2.65 -2.37
N TRP A 21 -0.52 -2.45 -2.90
CA TRP A 21 -1.78 -2.76 -2.21
C TRP A 21 -1.98 -4.27 -2.01
N ASN A 22 -1.67 -5.10 -3.00
CA ASN A 22 -1.76 -6.56 -2.86
C ASN A 22 -0.79 -7.08 -1.79
N MET A 23 0.43 -6.56 -1.77
CA MET A 23 1.45 -6.88 -0.78
C MET A 23 1.02 -6.45 0.63
N PHE A 24 0.42 -5.26 0.75
CA PHE A 24 -0.18 -4.76 1.99
C PHE A 24 -1.23 -5.75 2.50
N ILE A 25 -2.25 -6.08 1.70
CA ILE A 25 -3.33 -7.00 2.10
C ILE A 25 -2.77 -8.37 2.50
N PHE A 26 -1.89 -8.94 1.68
CA PHE A 26 -1.33 -10.27 1.90
C PHE A 26 -0.64 -10.37 3.25
N VAL A 27 0.23 -9.42 3.59
CA VAL A 27 0.96 -9.46 4.87
C VAL A 27 0.04 -9.36 6.07
N HIS A 28 -1.04 -8.57 6.01
CA HIS A 28 -2.00 -8.49 7.12
C HIS A 28 -2.74 -9.81 7.32
N ILE A 29 -3.18 -10.44 6.23
CA ILE A 29 -3.85 -11.75 6.28
C ILE A 29 -2.88 -12.80 6.83
N THR A 30 -1.65 -12.85 6.32
CA THR A 30 -0.63 -13.81 6.76
C THR A 30 -0.25 -13.62 8.22
N LEU A 31 -0.08 -12.38 8.67
CA LEU A 31 0.30 -12.09 10.05
C LEU A 31 -0.82 -12.41 11.04
N VAL A 32 -2.03 -11.93 10.77
CA VAL A 32 -3.19 -12.20 11.64
C VAL A 32 -3.52 -13.69 11.64
N GLY A 33 -3.56 -14.33 10.47
CA GLY A 33 -3.79 -15.77 10.34
C GLY A 33 -2.69 -16.61 10.98
N GLY A 34 -1.43 -16.18 10.85
CA GLY A 34 -0.28 -16.84 11.45
C GLY A 34 -0.32 -16.83 12.98
N ILE A 35 -0.58 -15.68 13.58
CA ILE A 35 -0.73 -15.55 15.04
C ILE A 35 -1.94 -16.37 15.52
N TYR A 36 -3.08 -16.30 14.83
CA TYR A 36 -4.27 -17.08 15.20
C TYR A 36 -4.05 -18.60 15.13
N ALA A 37 -3.23 -19.07 14.19
CA ALA A 37 -2.89 -20.48 14.05
C ALA A 37 -1.90 -20.98 15.12
N MET A 38 -1.28 -20.10 15.92
CA MET A 38 -0.35 -20.50 16.96
C MET A 38 -1.05 -21.26 18.09
N LYS A 39 -0.52 -22.45 18.41
CA LYS A 39 -1.01 -23.31 19.51
C LYS A 39 -0.55 -22.86 20.90
N ARG A 40 0.29 -21.84 20.97
CA ARG A 40 0.81 -21.28 22.22
C ARG A 40 0.83 -19.77 22.13
N LYS A 41 0.88 -19.14 23.29
CA LYS A 41 1.10 -17.71 23.44
C LYS A 41 2.46 -17.31 22.89
N MET A 42 2.52 -16.11 22.31
CA MET A 42 3.79 -15.49 21.95
C MET A 42 4.55 -15.07 23.20
N THR A 43 5.86 -15.34 23.21
CA THR A 43 6.77 -14.76 24.21
C THR A 43 6.94 -13.26 23.95
N TRP A 44 7.37 -12.51 24.97
CA TRP A 44 7.60 -11.07 24.83
C TRP A 44 8.64 -10.74 23.74
N LEU A 45 9.69 -11.56 23.62
CA LEU A 45 10.69 -11.40 22.57
C LEU A 45 10.10 -11.62 21.17
N GLU A 46 9.24 -12.63 21.00
CA GLU A 46 8.54 -12.86 19.73
C GLU A 46 7.63 -11.69 19.36
N ARG A 47 6.91 -11.13 20.34
CA ARG A 47 6.07 -9.94 20.12
C ARG A 47 6.91 -8.77 19.64
N PHE A 48 8.01 -8.50 20.33
CA PHE A 48 8.95 -7.45 19.94
C PHE A 48 9.45 -7.66 18.51
N CYS A 49 9.92 -8.86 18.16
CA CYS A 49 10.42 -9.17 16.83
C CYS A 49 9.33 -9.03 15.76
N VAL A 50 8.13 -9.60 15.97
CA VAL A 50 7.02 -9.52 15.01
C VAL A 50 6.58 -8.06 14.81
N THR A 51 6.43 -7.29 15.89
CA THR A 51 6.11 -5.86 15.80
C THR A 51 7.19 -5.08 15.05
N LEU A 52 8.48 -5.34 15.32
CA LEU A 52 9.59 -4.68 14.65
C LEU A 52 9.60 -4.99 13.14
N PHE A 53 9.55 -6.26 12.76
CA PHE A 53 9.55 -6.67 11.35
C PHE A 53 8.33 -6.13 10.60
N TYR A 54 7.15 -6.21 11.22
CA TYR A 54 5.92 -5.67 10.64
C TYR A 54 6.00 -4.14 10.48
N SER A 55 6.60 -3.42 11.44
CA SER A 55 6.79 -1.96 11.33
C SER A 55 7.73 -1.57 10.19
N ILE A 56 8.85 -2.29 10.04
CA ILE A 56 9.80 -2.09 8.93
C ILE A 56 9.11 -2.37 7.59
N PHE A 57 8.37 -3.48 7.50
CA PHE A 57 7.62 -3.83 6.31
C PHE A 57 6.58 -2.76 5.96
N GLY A 58 5.78 -2.33 6.95
CA GLY A 58 4.76 -1.31 6.78
C GLY A 58 5.35 0.01 6.30
N TRP A 59 6.52 0.40 6.83
CA TRP A 59 7.26 1.58 6.38
C TRP A 59 7.72 1.47 4.92
N ILE A 60 8.33 0.34 4.53
CA ILE A 60 8.81 0.11 3.17
C ILE A 60 7.63 0.14 2.18
N ASN A 61 6.54 -0.57 2.50
CA ASN A 61 5.35 -0.61 1.65
C ASN A 61 4.69 0.76 1.52
N TRP A 62 4.52 1.49 2.64
CA TRP A 62 4.01 2.86 2.65
C TRP A 62 4.84 3.82 1.80
N SER A 63 6.16 3.77 1.96
CA SER A 63 7.10 4.60 1.20
C SER A 63 7.03 4.29 -0.29
N GLY A 64 7.00 2.99 -0.64
CA GLY A 64 6.86 2.54 -2.02
C GLY A 64 5.56 3.03 -2.66
N LEU A 65 4.41 2.80 -2.02
CA LEU A 65 3.10 3.26 -2.49
C LEU A 65 3.05 4.78 -2.66
N THR A 66 3.56 5.52 -1.68
CA THR A 66 3.61 6.99 -1.74
C THR A 66 4.46 7.47 -2.91
N ALA A 67 5.63 6.86 -3.14
CA ALA A 67 6.49 7.19 -4.27
C ALA A 67 5.81 6.87 -5.61
N SER A 68 5.13 5.73 -5.71
CA SER A 68 4.39 5.34 -6.92
C SER A 68 3.24 6.30 -7.23
N TYR A 69 2.45 6.74 -6.24
CA TYR A 69 1.42 7.75 -6.45
C TYR A 69 2.00 9.12 -6.83
N LYS A 70 3.16 9.51 -6.28
CA LYS A 70 3.85 10.75 -6.70
C LYS A 70 4.30 10.66 -8.15
N LEU A 71 4.91 9.55 -8.56
CA LEU A 71 5.31 9.31 -9.95
C LEU A 71 4.10 9.32 -10.89
N TYR A 72 3.02 8.64 -10.52
CA TYR A 72 1.77 8.62 -11.27
C TYR A 72 1.21 10.02 -11.52
N ASN A 73 1.17 10.87 -10.50
CA ASN A 73 0.73 12.26 -10.62
C ASN A 73 1.70 13.14 -11.43
N ALA A 74 3.01 12.89 -11.32
CA ALA A 74 4.02 13.60 -12.12
C ALA A 74 3.82 13.32 -13.62
N ILE A 75 3.70 12.04 -14.00
CA ILE A 75 3.44 11.64 -15.40
C ILE A 75 2.11 12.22 -15.90
N LEU A 76 1.07 12.21 -15.06
CA LEU A 76 -0.22 12.81 -15.42
C LEU A 76 -0.11 14.32 -15.69
N THR A 77 0.71 15.02 -14.91
CA THR A 77 0.99 16.44 -15.10
C THR A 77 1.75 16.68 -16.41
N ASP A 78 2.75 15.85 -16.71
CA ASP A 78 3.51 15.92 -17.97
C ASP A 78 2.62 15.66 -19.19
N ILE A 79 1.70 14.69 -19.11
CA ILE A 79 0.69 14.44 -20.16
C ILE A 79 -0.16 15.68 -20.42
N ARG A 80 -0.66 16.33 -19.36
CA ARG A 80 -1.50 17.53 -19.48
C ARG A 80 -0.75 18.70 -20.11
N LEU A 81 0.52 18.89 -19.73
CA LEU A 81 1.36 19.94 -20.28
C LEU A 81 1.68 19.68 -21.76
N ALA A 82 2.00 18.43 -22.12
CA ALA A 82 2.26 18.02 -23.51
C ALA A 82 1.00 18.11 -24.40
N GLY A 83 -0.19 17.86 -23.83
CA GLY A 83 -1.47 17.89 -24.54
C GLY A 83 -1.96 19.29 -24.94
N LYS A 84 -1.53 20.35 -24.24
CA LYS A 84 -2.01 21.74 -24.46
C LYS A 84 -1.62 22.36 -25.82
N GLY A 85 -0.78 21.70 -26.62
CA GLY A 85 -0.36 22.17 -27.96
C GLY A 85 -0.73 21.23 -29.12
N SER A 86 -1.47 20.16 -28.86
CA SER A 86 -1.79 19.10 -29.83
C SER A 86 -3.22 19.22 -30.35
N SER A 87 -3.45 18.97 -31.64
CA SER A 87 -4.80 18.89 -32.23
C SER A 87 -5.61 17.69 -31.70
N LEU A 88 -4.97 16.78 -30.95
CA LEU A 88 -5.58 15.64 -30.29
C LEU A 88 -6.19 16.06 -28.95
N TYR A 89 -7.11 17.01 -28.96
CA TYR A 89 -7.99 17.25 -27.82
C TYR A 89 -9.03 16.13 -27.76
N THR A 90 -8.55 14.92 -27.47
CA THR A 90 -9.36 13.70 -27.41
C THR A 90 -9.99 13.57 -26.03
N THR A 91 -11.14 12.90 -25.96
CA THR A 91 -11.87 12.59 -24.71
C THR A 91 -10.98 11.98 -23.62
N THR A 92 -9.90 11.27 -24.00
CA THR A 92 -8.90 10.73 -23.07
C THR A 92 -8.14 11.82 -22.32
N LEU A 93 -7.73 12.91 -22.97
CA LEU A 93 -7.06 14.02 -22.28
C LEU A 93 -8.00 14.78 -21.35
N ASP A 94 -9.27 14.96 -21.74
CA ASP A 94 -10.29 15.56 -20.85
C ASP A 94 -10.55 14.71 -19.61
N PHE A 95 -10.65 13.38 -19.79
CA PHE A 95 -10.75 12.45 -18.66
C PHE A 95 -9.52 12.55 -17.75
N LEU A 96 -8.32 12.54 -18.33
CA LEU A 96 -7.07 12.66 -17.58
C LEU A 96 -6.91 14.04 -16.93
N ALA A 97 -7.49 15.11 -17.47
CA ALA A 97 -7.47 16.46 -16.90
C ALA A 97 -8.29 16.56 -15.60
N THR A 98 -9.34 15.75 -15.46
CA THR A 98 -10.19 15.72 -14.26
C THR A 98 -9.74 14.70 -13.22
N HIS A 99 -8.87 13.75 -13.58
CA HIS A 99 -8.37 12.74 -12.67
C HIS A 99 -7.22 13.27 -11.80
N SER A 100 -7.29 13.21 -10.48
CA SER A 100 -6.14 13.53 -9.62
C SER A 100 -6.03 12.49 -8.52
N THR A 101 -4.79 12.07 -8.22
CA THR A 101 -4.54 11.18 -7.08
C THR A 101 -3.75 11.87 -5.97
N ALA A 102 -3.73 13.22 -5.94
CA ALA A 102 -3.04 14.00 -4.91
C ALA A 102 -3.47 13.57 -3.48
N ASP A 103 -4.76 13.37 -3.26
CA ASP A 103 -5.32 12.94 -1.96
C ASP A 103 -4.95 11.47 -1.61
N ARG A 104 -4.49 10.67 -2.58
CA ARG A 104 -4.19 9.26 -2.35
C ARG A 104 -3.00 9.07 -1.41
N THR A 105 -2.05 10.00 -1.36
CA THR A 105 -0.94 9.91 -0.39
C THR A 105 -1.45 10.01 1.06
N ALA A 106 -2.43 10.90 1.31
CA ALA A 106 -3.04 11.03 2.61
C ALA A 106 -3.85 9.77 2.97
N ILE A 107 -4.59 9.21 2.01
CA ILE A 107 -5.34 7.96 2.19
C ILE A 107 -4.41 6.79 2.48
N VAL A 108 -3.33 6.61 1.70
CA VAL A 108 -2.32 5.58 1.93
C VAL A 108 -1.76 5.68 3.34
N THR A 109 -1.41 6.90 3.76
CA THR A 109 -0.89 7.16 5.11
C THR A 109 -1.91 6.81 6.20
N ALA A 110 -3.15 7.27 6.07
CA ALA A 110 -4.21 7.01 7.04
C ALA A 110 -4.48 5.51 7.18
N VAL A 111 -4.55 4.78 6.06
CA VAL A 111 -4.77 3.32 6.05
C VAL A 111 -3.60 2.59 6.69
N HIS A 112 -2.35 2.96 6.37
CA HIS A 112 -1.17 2.31 6.96
C HIS A 112 -1.08 2.54 8.47
N ILE A 113 -1.29 3.77 8.93
CA ILE A 113 -1.27 4.08 10.36
C ILE A 113 -2.39 3.33 11.08
N SER A 114 -3.60 3.34 10.52
CA SER A 114 -4.74 2.64 11.13
C SER A 114 -4.50 1.13 11.23
N ALA A 115 -4.02 0.52 10.15
CA ALA A 115 -3.71 -0.91 10.14
C ALA A 115 -2.56 -1.25 11.08
N TRP A 116 -1.53 -0.40 11.13
CA TRP A 116 -0.42 -0.59 12.05
C TRP A 116 -0.87 -0.58 13.52
N ILE A 117 -1.70 0.41 13.90
CA ILE A 117 -2.28 0.47 15.25
C ILE A 117 -3.07 -0.81 15.55
N LEU A 118 -3.93 -1.24 14.63
CA LEU A 118 -4.75 -2.43 14.82
C LEU A 118 -3.90 -3.71 14.99
N VAL A 119 -2.87 -3.88 14.17
CA VAL A 119 -1.98 -5.05 14.26
C VAL A 119 -1.14 -5.01 15.53
N VAL A 120 -0.61 -3.85 15.92
CA VAL A 120 0.15 -3.72 17.17
C VAL A 120 -0.73 -4.02 18.38
N LEU A 121 -1.96 -3.48 18.42
CA LEU A 121 -2.93 -3.81 19.46
C LEU A 121 -3.26 -5.29 19.48
N PHE A 122 -3.43 -5.91 18.30
CA PHE A 122 -3.66 -7.34 18.18
C PHE A 122 -2.49 -8.18 18.73
N ILE A 123 -1.24 -7.81 18.44
CA ILE A 123 -0.05 -8.50 18.96
C ILE A 123 0.07 -8.34 20.48
N ILE A 124 -0.20 -7.14 21.01
CA ILE A 124 -0.11 -6.86 22.45
C ILE A 124 -1.21 -7.61 23.21
N THR A 125 -2.42 -7.66 22.65
CA THR A 125 -3.59 -8.29 23.29
C THR A 125 -3.70 -9.79 23.02
N GLU A 126 -2.76 -10.37 22.28
CA GLU A 126 -2.70 -11.79 21.89
C GLU A 126 -2.91 -12.75 23.08
N ASP A 127 -2.46 -12.38 24.28
CA ASP A 127 -2.67 -13.14 25.52
C ASP A 127 -4.12 -13.47 25.87
N HIS A 128 -5.07 -12.67 25.38
CA HIS A 128 -6.51 -12.84 25.62
C HIS A 128 -7.15 -13.80 24.62
N MET A 129 -6.42 -14.26 23.61
CA MET A 129 -6.94 -15.20 22.63
C MET A 129 -6.87 -16.65 23.15
N PRO A 130 -7.91 -17.46 22.89
CA PRO A 130 -7.93 -18.85 23.29
C PRO A 130 -6.97 -19.68 22.42
N HIS A 131 -5.85 -20.11 22.98
CA HIS A 131 -4.95 -21.06 22.33
C HIS A 131 -5.38 -22.50 22.61
N LYS A 132 -5.46 -23.33 21.56
CA LYS A 132 -5.69 -24.77 21.72
C LYS A 132 -4.48 -25.40 22.41
N LYS A 133 -4.68 -25.97 23.61
CA LYS A 133 -3.65 -26.75 24.31
C LYS A 133 -3.17 -27.89 23.41
N VAL A 134 -1.86 -28.10 23.36
CA VAL A 134 -1.28 -29.28 22.69
C VAL A 134 -1.73 -30.51 23.49
N PRO A 135 -2.34 -31.53 22.86
CA PRO A 135 -2.60 -32.80 23.53
C PRO A 135 -1.27 -33.38 24.01
N VAL A 136 -1.19 -33.69 25.31
CA VAL A 136 -0.04 -34.36 25.93
C VAL A 136 -0.03 -35.82 25.50
#